data_AF-A0AA43IGX3-F1
#
_entry.id   AF-A0AA43IGX3-F1
#
_cell.length_a   1.000
_cell.length_b   1.000
_cell.length_c   1.000
_cell.angle_alpha   90.00
_cell.angle_beta   90.00
_cell.angle_gamma   90.00
#
_symmetry.space_group_name_H-M   'P 1'
#
loop_
_entity.id
_entity.type
_entity.pdbx_description
1 polymer ?
#
loop_
_entity_poly.entity_id
_entity_poly.type
_entity_poly.pdbx_seq_one_letter_code
_entity_poly.pdbx_strand_id
1 'polypeptide(L)' 'MRINATNVAKTDGRVLVGPKKVRGGYARIVSCKDGSGCIETFDPASGSWAAAEHGVTFDEVWSALPVTPEDWVDIGGKC' A
#
# COMPACT_ATOMS: atom_id res chain seq x y z
N MET A 1 -3.72 -29.74 11.12
CA MET A 1 -2.92 -28.49 11.01
C MET A 1 -3.73 -27.54 10.14
N ARG A 2 -4.34 -26.51 10.71
CA ARG A 2 -5.11 -25.50 9.95
C ARG A 2 -4.19 -24.30 9.73
N ILE A 3 -4.05 -23.90 8.47
CA ILE A 3 -3.34 -22.70 8.08
C ILE A 3 -4.23 -21.54 8.52
N ASN A 4 -3.78 -20.75 9.49
CA ASN A 4 -4.46 -19.50 9.83
C ASN A 4 -4.28 -18.58 8.62
N ALA A 5 -5.32 -18.43 7.81
CA ALA A 5 -5.41 -17.33 6.87
C ALA A 5 -5.33 -16.05 7.70
N THR A 6 -4.16 -15.41 7.69
CA THR A 6 -3.93 -14.13 8.33
C THR A 6 -4.87 -13.15 7.63
N ASN A 7 -6.01 -12.89 8.25
CA ASN A 7 -6.87 -11.79 7.90
C ASN A 7 -6.00 -10.55 8.14
N VAL A 8 -5.40 -10.01 7.07
CA VAL A 8 -4.54 -8.83 7.14
C VAL A 8 -5.46 -7.69 7.57
N ALA A 9 -5.51 -7.47 8.88
CA ALA A 9 -6.30 -6.41 9.47
C ALA A 9 -5.84 -5.10 8.84
N LYS A 10 -6.81 -4.34 8.33
CA LYS A 10 -6.64 -2.97 7.85
C LYS A 10 -5.79 -2.21 8.86
N THR A 11 -4.55 -1.89 8.50
CA THR A 11 -3.67 -1.12 9.38
C THR A 11 -4.22 0.29 9.43
N ASP A 12 -4.84 0.68 10.54
CA ASP A 12 -5.32 2.06 10.80
C ASP A 12 -4.14 3.04 10.99
N GLY A 13 -3.21 3.03 10.04
CA GLY A 13 -1.99 3.82 10.04
C GLY A 13 -2.13 5.14 9.32
N ARG A 14 -1.28 6.11 9.70
CA ARG A 14 -1.08 7.32 8.90
C ARG A 14 -0.19 6.98 7.71
N VAL A 15 -0.50 7.54 6.54
CA VAL A 15 0.39 7.45 5.38
C VAL A 15 1.64 8.28 5.67
N LEU A 16 2.80 7.61 5.63
CA LEU A 16 4.11 8.22 5.80
C LEU A 16 4.74 8.55 4.44
N VAL A 17 4.54 7.68 3.45
CA VAL A 17 5.06 7.85 2.07
C VAL A 17 4.04 7.34 1.06
N GLY A 18 3.88 8.11 -0.03
CA GLY A 18 3.08 7.73 -1.18
C GLY A 18 1.65 8.27 -1.15
N PRO A 19 0.79 7.74 -2.03
CA PRO A 19 1.00 6.57 -2.88
C PRO A 19 2.06 6.77 -3.98
N LYS A 20 2.70 5.66 -4.35
CA LYS A 20 3.83 5.58 -5.28
C LYS A 20 3.55 4.51 -6.33
N LYS A 21 4.01 4.74 -7.57
CA LYS A 21 3.94 3.75 -8.65
C LYS A 21 5.09 2.76 -8.50
N VAL A 22 4.77 1.47 -8.33
CA VAL A 22 5.73 0.37 -8.22
C VAL A 22 5.48 -0.65 -9.33
N ARG A 23 6.38 -1.62 -9.52
CA ARG A 23 6.29 -2.58 -10.65
C ARG A 23 4.99 -3.40 -10.65
N GLY A 24 4.36 -3.60 -9.48
CA GLY A 24 3.12 -4.35 -9.31
C GLY A 24 1.84 -3.52 -9.17
N GLY A 25 1.90 -2.19 -9.32
CA GLY A 25 0.75 -1.31 -9.13
C GLY A 25 1.08 -0.10 -8.27
N TYR A 26 0.31 0.10 -7.21
CA TYR A 26 0.49 1.22 -6.28
C TYR A 26 0.82 0.73 -4.88
N ALA A 27 1.79 1.38 -4.25
CA ALA A 27 2.20 1.09 -2.89
C ALA A 27 2.30 2.36 -2.05
N ARG A 28 2.16 2.22 -0.73
CA ARG A 28 2.38 3.28 0.24
C ARG A 28 2.99 2.72 1.52
N ILE A 29 3.73 3.55 2.25
CA ILE A 29 4.21 3.21 3.59
C ILE A 29 3.27 3.85 4.60
N VAL A 30 2.77 3.07 5.55
CA VAL A 30 1.94 3.55 6.65
C VAL A 30 2.55 3.21 8.01
N SER A 31 2.21 3.97 9.03
CA SER A 31 2.60 3.69 10.42
C SER A 31 1.69 2.63 11.04
N CYS A 32 2.23 1.58 11.63
CA CYS A 32 1.50 0.63 12.46
C CYS A 32 1.20 1.20 13.86
N LYS A 33 0.25 0.59 14.58
CA LYS A 33 -0.09 0.97 15.97
C LYS A 33 1.06 0.76 16.96
N ASP A 34 1.99 -0.15 16.66
CA ASP A 34 3.18 -0.43 17.45
C ASP A 34 4.36 0.52 17.13
N GLY A 35 4.16 1.50 16.24
CA GLY A 35 5.19 2.44 15.80
C GLY A 35 6.11 1.91 14.70
N SER A 36 5.94 0.67 14.25
CA SER A 36 6.63 0.17 13.05
C SER A 36 6.06 0.78 11.77
N GLY A 37 6.78 0.62 10.65
CA GLY A 37 6.24 0.89 9.32
C GLY A 37 5.76 -0.39 8.67
N CYS A 38 4.69 -0.32 7.88
CA CYS A 38 4.30 -1.38 6.96
C CYS A 38 4.05 -0.82 5.56
N ILE A 39 4.10 -1.71 4.58
CA ILE A 39 3.80 -1.39 3.19
C ILE A 39 2.39 -1.89 2.90
N GLU A 40 1.59 -1.05 2.26
CA GLU A 40 0.29 -1.43 1.71
C GLU A 40 0.31 -1.32 0.20
N THR A 41 -0.35 -2.27 -0.47
CA THR A 41 -0.62 -2.25 -1.91
C THR A 41 -2.09 -1.98 -2.19
N PHE A 42 -2.37 -1.29 -3.28
CA PHE A 42 -3.73 -1.03 -3.72
C PHE A 42 -4.27 -2.20 -4.56
N ASP A 43 -5.44 -2.71 -4.17
CA ASP A 43 -6.22 -3.64 -4.98
C ASP A 43 -7.28 -2.85 -5.78
N PRO A 44 -7.15 -2.74 -7.12
CA PRO A 44 -8.10 -2.03 -7.95
C PRO A 44 -9.47 -2.72 -8.05
N ALA A 45 -9.56 -4.03 -7.81
CA ALA A 45 -10.83 -4.75 -7.88
C ALA A 45 -11.74 -4.39 -6.70
N SER A 46 -11.17 -4.21 -5.51
CA SER A 46 -11.89 -3.80 -4.30
C SER A 46 -11.79 -2.30 -3.97
N GLY A 47 -10.95 -1.55 -4.70
CA GLY A 47 -10.69 -0.13 -4.45
C GLY A 47 -10.09 0.12 -3.07
N SER A 48 -9.36 -0.85 -2.52
CA SER A 48 -8.92 -0.84 -1.12
C SER A 48 -7.41 -1.06 -1.01
N TRP A 49 -6.84 -0.54 0.08
CA TRP A 49 -5.46 -0.79 0.47
C TRP A 49 -5.40 -1.96 1.44
N ALA A 50 -4.45 -2.86 1.23
CA ALA A 50 -4.16 -3.98 2.12
C ALA A 50 -2.64 -4.11 2.31
N ALA A 51 -2.19 -4.78 3.37
CA ALA A 51 -0.75 -4.99 3.53
C ALA A 51 -0.19 -5.73 2.31
N ALA A 52 0.97 -5.27 1.85
CA ALA A 52 1.61 -5.82 0.68
C ALA A 52 1.96 -7.29 0.92
N GLU A 53 1.58 -8.15 -0.02
CA GLU A 53 2.16 -9.48 -0.11
C GLU A 53 3.64 -9.36 -0.53
N HIS A 54 4.41 -10.42 -0.27
CA HIS A 54 5.86 -10.43 -0.49
C HIS A 54 6.27 -9.86 -1.86
N GLY A 55 7.29 -8.99 -1.89
CA GLY A 55 7.92 -8.54 -3.13
C GLY A 55 8.11 -7.03 -3.25
N VAL A 56 7.33 -6.22 -2.53
CA VAL A 56 7.54 -4.77 -2.46
C VAL A 56 8.41 -4.43 -1.26
N THR A 57 9.47 -3.66 -1.48
CA THR A 57 10.41 -3.27 -0.40
C THR A 57 10.25 -1.79 -0.03
N PHE A 58 10.67 -1.42 1.18
CA PHE A 58 10.65 -0.01 1.60
C PHE A 58 11.48 0.87 0.68
N ASP A 59 12.64 0.40 0.23
CA ASP A 59 13.50 1.13 -0.69
C ASP A 59 12.84 1.36 -2.05
N GLU A 60 12.14 0.35 -2.58
CA GLU A 60 11.35 0.48 -3.80
C GLU A 60 10.28 1.57 -3.66
N VAL A 61 9.48 1.55 -2.57
CA VAL A 61 8.45 2.57 -2.36
C VAL A 61 9.07 3.95 -2.13
N TRP A 62 10.18 4.03 -1.40
CA TRP A 62 10.84 5.31 -1.10
C TRP A 62 11.39 5.97 -2.36
N SER A 63 12.04 5.17 -3.21
CA SER A 63 12.72 5.61 -4.44
C SER A 63 11.78 5.71 -5.64
N ALA A 64 10.58 5.15 -5.57
CA ALA A 64 9.58 5.21 -6.63
C ALA A 64 9.09 6.64 -6.90
N LEU A 65 8.59 6.85 -8.13
CA LEU A 65 7.97 8.11 -8.52
C LEU A 65 6.63 8.30 -7.77
N PRO A 66 6.29 9.55 -7.42
CA PRO A 66 4.92 9.86 -7.01
C PRO A 66 3.94 9.51 -8.14
N VAL A 67 2.72 9.17 -7.76
CA VAL A 67 1.62 8.98 -8.71
C VAL A 67 1.32 10.28 -9.46
N THR A 68 0.97 10.16 -10.74
CA THR A 68 0.48 11.29 -11.54
C THR A 68 -1.00 11.58 -11.24
N PRO A 69 -1.58 12.69 -11.75
CA PRO A 69 -3.02 12.92 -11.65
C PRO A 69 -3.87 11.80 -12.28
N GLU A 70 -3.39 11.18 -13.36
CA GLU A 70 -4.06 10.04 -14.00
C GLU A 70 -4.02 8.80 -13.10
N ASP A 71 -2.87 8.50 -12.51
CA ASP A 71 -2.72 7.44 -11.52
C ASP A 71 -3.62 7.67 -10.27
N TRP A 72 -3.88 8.94 -9.93
CA TRP A 72 -4.74 9.30 -8.80
C TRP A 72 -6.20 8.87 -9.00
N VAL A 73 -6.68 8.94 -10.25
CA VAL A 73 -8.03 8.47 -10.63
C VAL A 73 -8.12 6.95 -10.44
N ASP A 74 -7.07 6.21 -10.80
CA ASP A 74 -7.04 4.74 -10.67
C ASP A 74 -7.17 4.28 -9.21
N ILE A 75 -6.69 5.06 -8.26
CA ILE A 75 -6.74 4.72 -6.83
C ILE A 75 -7.94 5.34 -6.09
N GLY A 76 -8.94 5.79 -6.85
CA GLY A 76 -10.20 6.32 -6.31
C GLY A 76 -10.11 7.75 -5.76
N GLY A 77 -9.02 8.46 -6.06
CA GLY A 77 -8.89 9.87 -5.78
C GLY A 77 -9.83 10.70 -6.66
N LYS A 78 -10.66 11.54 -6.05
CA LYS A 78 -11.45 12.54 -6.80
C LYS A 78 -10.56 13.75 -7.08
N CYS A 79 -10.57 14.20 -8.33
CA CYS A 79 -9.87 15.39 -8.82
C CYS A 79 -10.40 16.68 -8.18
#